data_AF-A0A8H7CHL1-F1
#
_entry.id   AF-A0A8H7CHL1-F1
#
_cell.length_a   1.000
_cell.length_b   1.000
_cell.length_c   1.000
_cell.angle_alpha   90.00
_cell.angle_beta   90.00
_cell.angle_gamma   90.00
#
_symmetry.space_group_name_H-M   'P 1'
#
loop_
_entity.id
_entity.type
_entity.pdbx_description
1 polymer ?
#
loop_
_entity_poly.entity_id
_entity_poly.type
_entity_poly.pdbx_seq_one_letter_code
_entity_poly.pdbx_strand_id
1 'polypeptide(L)'
;MDGVSSQLLHSNVPPTDEQSDYVRQLVLQRQQEALDLEEQYRITYAALLDIDARRKQNQRDIEVLGAVFAPIRRIPVELLAEIFQFCIPTLAGYDPNYRISDPCSVPIVLTRVCSVWREVAVNTPHLWTGLVLRLPNRHGNVNLPMVETLVHRSNPLPITVTIHSDQIGTSLYDQSTGALTILPAVFGIPQLVERVETLDINLFIRDIHHSLRQLPIPIFPALQTLILHLGKGQHWRRTLATFLEFFGYSPVKNIISNMSSVAPNEW
;
A
#
# COMPACT_ATOMS: atom_id res chain seq x y z
N MET A 1 25.21 60.03 -14.15
CA MET A 1 26.58 60.60 -14.09
C MET A 1 26.51 61.95 -14.74
N ASP A 2 27.00 62.98 -14.08
CA ASP A 2 26.94 64.34 -14.61
C ASP A 2 28.05 64.58 -15.65
N GLY A 3 27.84 65.57 -16.51
CA GLY A 3 28.69 65.81 -17.70
C GLY A 3 30.18 66.02 -17.39
N VAL A 4 30.50 66.63 -16.24
CA VAL A 4 31.89 66.86 -15.79
C VAL A 4 32.61 65.55 -15.46
N SER A 5 31.95 64.64 -14.75
CA SER A 5 32.52 63.33 -14.42
C SER A 5 32.71 62.46 -15.66
N SER A 6 31.78 62.54 -16.63
CA SER A 6 31.90 61.81 -17.89
C SER A 6 33.07 62.31 -18.75
N GLN A 7 33.31 63.62 -18.83
CA GLN A 7 34.43 64.19 -19.59
C GLN A 7 35.80 63.83 -18.99
N LEU A 8 35.91 63.81 -17.65
CA LEU A 8 37.15 63.42 -16.96
C LEU A 8 37.50 61.94 -17.15
N LEU A 9 36.50 61.06 -17.26
CA LEU A 9 36.71 59.62 -17.49
C LEU A 9 37.10 59.28 -18.94
N HIS A 10 36.87 60.20 -19.89
CA HIS A 10 37.21 60.03 -21.31
C HIS A 10 38.43 60.85 -21.76
N SER A 11 39.15 61.47 -20.81
CA SER A 11 40.33 62.30 -21.06
C SER A 11 41.52 61.80 -20.25
N ASN A 12 42.72 61.83 -20.83
CA ASN A 12 43.98 61.52 -20.12
C ASN A 12 44.62 62.78 -19.49
N VAL A 13 43.93 63.93 -19.51
CA VAL A 13 44.40 65.18 -18.89
C VAL A 13 44.17 65.09 -17.37
N PRO A 14 45.19 65.39 -16.53
CA PRO A 14 45.01 65.38 -15.07
C PRO A 14 43.96 66.42 -14.64
N PRO A 15 43.03 66.07 -13.73
CA PRO A 15 42.01 66.99 -13.26
C PRO A 15 42.61 68.17 -12.48
N THR A 16 41.94 69.32 -12.53
CA THR A 16 42.28 70.47 -11.67
C THR A 16 41.96 70.18 -10.20
N ASP A 17 42.46 71.01 -9.28
CA ASP A 17 42.18 70.85 -7.85
C ASP A 17 40.67 70.92 -7.55
N GLU A 18 39.96 71.85 -8.18
CA GLU A 18 38.50 72.00 -8.05
C GLU A 18 37.74 70.78 -8.59
N GLN A 19 38.16 70.23 -9.73
CA GLN A 19 37.60 68.99 -10.28
C GLN A 19 37.89 67.79 -9.38
N SER A 20 39.09 67.73 -8.81
CA SER A 20 39.50 66.67 -7.88
C SER A 20 38.69 66.72 -6.59
N ASP A 21 38.44 67.91 -6.05
CA ASP A 21 37.65 68.10 -4.84
C ASP A 21 36.16 67.82 -5.08
N TYR A 22 35.62 68.24 -6.22
CA TYR A 22 34.28 67.85 -6.65
C TYR A 22 34.11 66.33 -6.73
N VAL A 23 35.04 65.63 -7.40
CA VAL A 23 35.01 64.16 -7.51
C VAL A 23 35.15 63.50 -6.15
N ARG A 24 36.01 64.00 -5.25
CA ARG A 24 36.13 63.50 -3.87
C ARG A 24 34.82 63.62 -3.10
N GLN A 25 34.17 64.78 -3.14
CA GLN A 25 32.88 64.98 -2.47
C GLN A 25 31.81 64.06 -3.05
N LEU A 26 31.77 63.92 -4.37
CA LEU A 26 30.82 63.03 -5.04
C LEU A 26 31.03 61.57 -4.63
N VAL A 27 32.29 61.11 -4.54
CA VAL A 27 32.62 59.75 -4.08
C VAL A 27 32.17 59.54 -2.63
N LEU A 28 32.45 60.48 -1.73
CA LEU A 28 32.00 60.40 -0.33
C LEU A 28 30.48 60.33 -0.23
N GLN A 29 29.77 61.14 -1.03
CA GLN A 29 28.31 61.11 -1.08
C GLN A 29 27.78 59.73 -1.54
N ARG A 30 28.34 59.17 -2.62
CA ARG A 30 27.95 57.84 -3.12
C ARG A 30 28.27 56.74 -2.11
N GLN A 31 29.38 56.85 -1.39
CA GLN A 31 29.74 55.90 -0.32
C GLN A 31 28.72 55.93 0.83
N GLN A 32 28.27 57.12 1.24
CA GLN A 32 27.24 57.24 2.28
C GLN A 32 25.90 56.65 1.81
N GLU A 33 25.46 57.00 0.59
CA GLU A 33 24.22 56.46 0.02
C GLU A 33 24.25 54.92 -0.11
N ALA A 34 25.41 54.34 -0.45
CA ALA A 34 25.57 52.89 -0.52
C ALA A 34 25.42 52.21 0.85
N LEU A 35 25.94 52.82 1.92
CA LEU A 35 25.78 52.30 3.29
C LEU A 35 24.31 52.37 3.73
N ASP A 36 23.63 53.47 3.43
CA ASP A 36 22.23 53.65 3.78
C ASP A 36 21.33 52.65 3.03
N LEU A 37 21.60 52.40 1.75
CA LEU A 37 20.88 51.40 0.95
C LEU A 37 21.12 49.97 1.44
N GLU A 38 22.35 49.62 1.84
CA GLU A 38 22.66 48.30 2.37
C GLU A 38 21.91 48.04 3.68
N GLU A 39 21.80 49.05 4.55
CA GLU A 39 21.02 48.93 5.79
C GLU A 39 19.52 48.79 5.50
N GLN A 40 18.98 49.57 4.56
CA GLN A 40 17.59 49.42 4.10
C GLN A 40 17.32 48.04 3.50
N TYR A 41 18.26 47.52 2.70
CA TYR A 41 18.19 46.18 2.14
C TYR A 41 18.14 45.14 3.26
N ARG A 42 19.05 45.23 4.23
CA ARG A 42 19.11 44.31 5.38
C ARG A 42 17.81 44.29 6.18
N ILE A 43 17.27 45.46 6.51
CA ILE A 43 16.01 45.60 7.26
C ILE A 43 14.84 45.02 6.45
N THR A 44 14.73 45.42 5.18
CA THR A 44 13.61 45.00 4.32
C THR A 44 13.66 43.50 4.06
N TYR A 45 14.86 42.94 3.83
CA TYR A 45 15.06 41.52 3.62
C TYR A 45 14.69 40.72 4.88
N ALA A 46 15.10 41.18 6.08
CA ALA A 46 14.71 40.55 7.33
C ALA A 46 13.18 40.58 7.54
N ALA A 47 12.52 41.70 7.26
CA ALA A 47 11.07 41.82 7.34
C ALA A 47 10.35 40.90 6.33
N LEU A 48 10.89 40.78 5.11
CA LEU A 48 10.35 39.88 4.09
C LEU A 48 10.43 38.41 4.53
N LEU A 49 11.54 37.99 5.14
CA LEU A 49 11.70 36.65 5.69
C LEU A 49 10.70 36.36 6.82
N ASP A 50 10.47 37.31 7.74
CA ASP A 50 9.45 37.16 8.80
C ASP A 50 8.04 37.01 8.21
N ILE A 51 7.68 37.86 7.27
CA ILE A 51 6.37 37.83 6.63
C ILE A 51 6.16 36.52 5.87
N ASP A 52 7.17 36.01 5.14
CA ASP A 52 7.07 34.73 4.43
C ASP A 52 6.90 33.55 5.40
N ALA A 53 7.65 33.56 6.52
CA ALA A 53 7.50 32.56 7.57
C ALA A 53 6.09 32.57 8.16
N ARG A 54 5.55 33.75 8.48
CA ARG A 54 4.18 33.93 9.00
C ARG A 54 3.13 33.55 7.98
N ARG A 55 3.33 33.87 6.70
CA ARG A 55 2.45 33.47 5.60
C ARG A 55 2.37 31.95 5.48
N LYS A 56 3.53 31.27 5.51
CA LYS A 56 3.61 29.81 5.49
C LYS A 56 2.94 29.19 6.71
N GLN A 57 3.11 29.78 7.88
CA GLN A 57 2.44 29.32 9.09
C GLN A 57 0.92 29.48 9.00
N ASN A 58 0.42 30.66 8.64
CA ASN A 58 -1.02 30.89 8.45
C ASN A 58 -1.63 29.94 7.41
N GLN A 59 -0.91 29.65 6.32
CA GLN A 59 -1.37 28.70 5.30
C GLN A 59 -1.54 27.28 5.88
N ARG A 60 -0.56 26.81 6.67
CA ARG A 60 -0.67 25.53 7.38
C ARG A 60 -1.83 25.53 8.38
N ASP A 61 -2.01 26.62 9.12
CA ASP A 61 -3.09 26.75 10.09
C ASP A 61 -4.46 26.69 9.39
N ILE A 62 -4.62 27.35 8.24
CA ILE A 62 -5.83 27.28 7.40
C ILE A 62 -6.10 25.84 6.96
N GLU A 63 -5.07 25.08 6.53
CA GLU A 63 -5.23 23.68 6.11
C GLU A 63 -5.64 22.78 7.28
N VAL A 64 -4.99 22.91 8.43
CA VAL A 64 -5.26 22.12 9.64
C VAL A 64 -6.66 22.43 10.20
N LEU A 65 -7.01 23.71 10.31
CA LEU A 65 -8.34 24.13 10.77
C LEU A 65 -9.42 23.78 9.74
N GLY A 66 -9.11 23.92 8.45
CA GLY A 66 -9.97 23.54 7.34
C GLY A 66 -10.33 22.06 7.36
N ALA A 67 -9.41 21.20 7.79
CA ALA A 67 -9.68 19.77 7.94
C ALA A 67 -10.84 19.50 8.91
N VAL A 68 -11.13 20.37 9.89
CA VAL A 68 -12.29 20.23 10.81
C VAL A 68 -13.61 20.24 10.05
N PHE A 69 -13.67 20.97 8.94
CA PHE A 69 -14.85 21.07 8.07
C PHE A 69 -14.86 20.03 6.94
N ALA A 70 -13.88 19.12 6.89
CA ALA A 70 -13.85 18.08 5.87
C ALA A 70 -15.17 17.29 5.90
N PRO A 71 -15.85 17.10 4.74
CA PRO A 71 -17.15 16.42 4.67
C PRO A 71 -17.16 15.05 5.35
N ILE A 72 -16.02 14.36 5.29
CA ILE A 72 -15.77 13.04 5.88
C ILE A 72 -16.02 12.97 7.39
N ARG A 73 -15.93 14.10 8.11
CA ARG A 73 -16.21 14.20 9.55
C ARG A 73 -17.71 14.26 9.86
N ARG A 74 -18.56 14.48 8.86
CA ARG A 74 -20.02 14.54 8.98
C ARG A 74 -20.72 13.30 8.46
N ILE A 75 -19.99 12.38 7.83
CA ILE A 75 -20.52 11.13 7.30
C ILE A 75 -20.82 10.21 8.50
N PRO A 76 -22.07 9.72 8.66
CA PRO A 76 -22.38 8.69 9.63
C PRO A 76 -21.51 7.45 9.44
N VAL A 77 -21.16 6.77 10.53
CA VAL A 77 -20.24 5.62 10.49
C VAL A 77 -20.75 4.48 9.61
N GLU A 78 -22.07 4.36 9.46
CA GLU A 78 -22.74 3.38 8.61
C GLU A 78 -22.47 3.64 7.13
N LEU A 79 -22.60 4.90 6.69
CA LEU A 79 -22.28 5.29 5.31
C LEU A 79 -20.78 5.20 5.04
N LEU A 80 -19.95 5.51 6.04
CA LEU A 80 -18.52 5.34 5.92
C LEU A 80 -18.13 3.85 5.76
N ALA A 81 -18.76 2.96 6.52
CA ALA A 81 -18.59 1.52 6.38
C ALA A 81 -19.06 1.01 5.00
N GLU A 82 -20.15 1.57 4.46
CA GLU A 82 -20.63 1.27 3.11
C GLU A 82 -19.62 1.70 2.04
N ILE A 83 -19.09 2.92 2.14
CA ILE A 83 -18.01 3.42 1.27
C ILE A 83 -16.79 2.49 1.31
N PHE A 84 -16.38 2.04 2.49
CA PHE A 84 -15.23 1.14 2.64
C PHE A 84 -15.43 -0.19 1.91
N GLN A 85 -16.66 -0.72 1.88
CA GLN A 85 -16.98 -1.96 1.16
C GLN A 85 -16.81 -1.80 -0.36
N PHE A 86 -17.15 -0.63 -0.91
CA PHE A 86 -16.90 -0.33 -2.33
C PHE A 86 -15.41 -0.20 -2.68
N CYS A 87 -14.54 -0.05 -1.69
CA CYS A 87 -13.10 0.00 -1.92
C CYS A 87 -12.47 -1.40 -2.06
N ILE A 88 -13.17 -2.49 -1.73
CA ILE A 88 -12.64 -3.84 -1.89
C ILE A 88 -12.79 -4.27 -3.36
N PRO A 89 -11.72 -4.78 -4.01
CA PRO A 89 -11.85 -5.40 -5.31
C PRO A 89 -12.88 -6.53 -5.26
N THR A 90 -13.91 -6.48 -6.11
CA THR A 90 -14.86 -7.60 -6.24
C THR A 90 -14.12 -8.84 -6.75
N LEU A 91 -14.56 -10.03 -6.35
CA LEU A 91 -14.00 -11.33 -6.76
C LEU A 91 -13.85 -11.47 -8.30
N ALA A 92 -14.62 -10.72 -9.09
CA ALA A 92 -14.54 -10.69 -10.56
C ALA A 92 -13.33 -9.94 -11.14
N GLY A 93 -12.68 -9.08 -10.34
CA GLY A 93 -11.46 -8.33 -10.68
C GLY A 93 -10.28 -8.68 -9.78
N TYR A 94 -10.29 -9.89 -9.20
CA TYR A 94 -9.29 -10.37 -8.25
C TYR A 94 -7.89 -10.36 -8.89
N ASP A 95 -7.06 -9.40 -8.48
CA ASP A 95 -5.63 -9.47 -8.70
C ASP A 95 -5.11 -10.63 -7.82
N PRO A 96 -4.52 -11.69 -8.41
CA PRO A 96 -3.94 -12.78 -7.64
C PRO A 96 -2.84 -12.32 -6.67
N ASN A 97 -2.35 -11.09 -6.79
CA ASN A 97 -1.41 -10.41 -5.89
C ASN A 97 -2.04 -9.59 -4.77
N TYR A 98 -3.36 -9.41 -4.75
CA TYR A 98 -4.01 -8.69 -3.65
C TYR A 98 -4.00 -9.53 -2.38
N ARG A 99 -3.43 -8.99 -1.31
CA ARG A 99 -3.27 -9.70 -0.03
C ARG A 99 -3.90 -8.87 1.07
N ILE A 100 -4.91 -9.37 1.77
CA ILE A 100 -5.47 -8.61 2.91
C ILE A 100 -4.44 -8.42 4.04
N SER A 101 -3.47 -9.35 4.16
CA SER A 101 -2.34 -9.22 5.09
C SER A 101 -1.25 -8.24 4.62
N ASP A 102 -1.31 -7.72 3.40
CA ASP A 102 -0.34 -6.73 2.91
C ASP A 102 -0.59 -5.40 3.63
N PRO A 103 0.47 -4.73 4.14
CA PRO A 103 0.37 -3.37 4.65
C PRO A 103 -0.38 -2.37 3.76
N CYS A 104 -0.39 -2.61 2.44
CA CYS A 104 -1.05 -1.81 1.41
C CYS A 104 -2.45 -2.30 1.03
N SER A 105 -2.96 -3.35 1.68
CA SER A 105 -4.32 -3.82 1.44
C SER A 105 -5.34 -2.78 1.89
N VAL A 106 -6.48 -2.71 1.19
CA VAL A 106 -7.50 -1.70 1.46
C VAL A 106 -7.96 -1.73 2.93
N PRO A 107 -8.35 -2.88 3.53
CA PRO A 107 -8.74 -2.93 4.94
C PRO A 107 -7.65 -2.42 5.88
N ILE A 108 -6.38 -2.74 5.62
CA ILE A 108 -5.27 -2.32 6.49
C ILE A 108 -4.98 -0.83 6.33
N VAL A 109 -4.99 -0.30 5.11
CA VAL A 109 -4.80 1.14 4.84
C VAL A 109 -5.89 1.97 5.50
N LEU A 110 -7.15 1.53 5.43
CA LEU A 110 -8.27 2.20 6.08
C LEU A 110 -8.06 2.31 7.60
N THR A 111 -7.44 1.32 8.25
CA THR A 111 -7.12 1.38 9.69
C THR A 111 -6.00 2.35 10.08
N ARG A 112 -5.29 2.93 9.10
CA ARG A 112 -4.12 3.80 9.33
C ARG A 112 -4.40 5.29 9.09
N VAL A 113 -5.57 5.65 8.57
CA VAL A 113 -5.91 7.05 8.24
C VAL A 113 -6.14 7.88 9.50
N CYS A 114 -7.08 7.49 10.36
CA CYS A 114 -7.35 8.15 11.64
C CYS A 114 -8.02 7.17 12.63
N SER A 115 -8.24 7.60 13.87
CA SER A 115 -8.89 6.77 14.91
C SER A 115 -10.31 6.35 14.53
N VAL A 116 -11.13 7.27 14.00
CA VAL A 116 -12.52 7.00 13.58
C VAL A 116 -12.54 5.97 12.45
N TRP A 117 -11.68 6.14 11.44
CA TRP A 117 -11.60 5.21 10.31
C TRP A 117 -11.15 3.82 10.75
N ARG A 118 -10.21 3.75 11.70
CA ARG A 118 -9.79 2.49 12.31
C ARG A 118 -10.95 1.79 13.01
N GLU A 119 -11.69 2.50 13.83
CA GLU A 119 -12.85 1.94 14.54
C GLU A 119 -13.89 1.41 13.57
N VAL A 120 -14.26 2.20 12.56
CA VAL A 120 -15.22 1.79 11.53
C VAL A 120 -14.71 0.58 10.75
N ALA A 121 -13.46 0.61 10.26
CA ALA A 121 -12.91 -0.50 9.48
C ALA A 121 -12.81 -1.79 10.30
N VAL A 122 -12.33 -1.74 11.55
CA VAL A 122 -12.25 -2.91 12.43
C VAL A 122 -13.63 -3.50 12.71
N ASN A 123 -14.64 -2.65 12.89
CA ASN A 123 -16.02 -3.05 13.18
C ASN A 123 -16.88 -3.30 11.93
N THR A 124 -16.28 -3.38 10.73
CA THR A 124 -16.99 -3.71 9.49
C THR A 124 -16.55 -5.09 8.99
N PRO A 125 -17.26 -6.19 9.36
CA PRO A 125 -16.82 -7.56 9.09
C PRO A 125 -16.59 -7.88 7.60
N HIS A 126 -17.37 -7.26 6.71
CA HIS A 126 -17.27 -7.43 5.26
C HIS A 126 -15.89 -7.07 4.70
N LEU A 127 -15.11 -6.21 5.37
CA LEU A 127 -13.75 -5.86 4.95
C LEU A 127 -12.75 -7.01 5.14
N TRP A 128 -13.10 -8.01 5.95
CA TRP A 128 -12.18 -9.02 6.45
C TRP A 128 -12.54 -10.44 5.99
N THR A 129 -13.53 -10.60 5.11
CA THR A 129 -14.03 -11.91 4.64
C THR A 129 -13.13 -12.58 3.60
N GLY A 130 -12.19 -11.86 2.98
CA GLY A 130 -11.21 -12.44 2.08
C GLY A 130 -9.90 -12.78 2.81
N LEU A 131 -9.43 -14.01 2.70
CA LEU A 131 -8.14 -14.43 3.24
C LEU A 131 -7.26 -15.00 2.14
N VAL A 132 -6.18 -14.30 1.80
CA VAL A 132 -5.22 -14.75 0.79
C VAL A 132 -3.96 -15.27 1.46
N LEU A 133 -3.73 -16.57 1.32
CA LEU A 133 -2.60 -17.30 1.87
C LEU A 133 -1.63 -17.62 0.74
N ARG A 134 -0.47 -16.96 0.75
CA ARG A 134 0.63 -17.35 -0.13
C ARG A 134 1.58 -18.30 0.58
N LEU A 135 1.70 -19.49 0.05
CA LEU A 135 2.64 -20.49 0.53
C LEU A 135 4.06 -20.06 0.13
N PRO A 136 4.97 -19.90 1.09
CA PRO A 136 6.31 -19.47 0.79
C PRO A 136 7.17 -20.63 0.27
N ASN A 137 8.00 -20.37 -0.73
CA ASN A 137 8.80 -21.41 -1.38
C ASN A 137 9.93 -21.97 -0.50
N ARG A 138 10.55 -21.15 0.37
CA ARG A 138 11.75 -21.59 1.12
C ARG A 138 11.84 -21.10 2.57
N HIS A 139 11.37 -19.89 2.91
CA HIS A 139 11.62 -19.30 4.25
C HIS A 139 10.57 -18.31 4.76
N GLY A 140 9.39 -18.21 4.13
CA GLY A 140 8.34 -17.34 4.64
C GLY A 140 7.61 -18.04 5.79
N ASN A 141 7.24 -17.26 6.82
CA ASN A 141 6.26 -17.70 7.79
C ASN A 141 4.94 -16.99 7.47
N VAL A 142 3.84 -17.73 7.48
CA VAL A 142 2.52 -17.09 7.55
C VAL A 142 2.37 -16.50 8.94
N ASN A 143 1.99 -15.23 9.00
CA ASN A 143 1.72 -14.54 10.24
C ASN A 143 0.37 -15.02 10.81
N LEU A 144 0.39 -16.15 11.52
CA LEU A 144 -0.81 -16.76 12.13
C LEU A 144 -1.58 -15.77 13.03
N PRO A 145 -0.93 -14.96 13.90
CA PRO A 145 -1.65 -13.92 14.66
C PRO A 145 -2.42 -12.94 13.79
N MET A 146 -1.88 -12.57 12.62
CA MET A 146 -2.60 -11.75 11.65
C MET A 146 -3.80 -12.52 11.10
N VAL A 147 -3.63 -13.78 10.69
CA VAL A 147 -4.74 -14.60 10.20
C VAL A 147 -5.87 -14.70 11.23
N GLU A 148 -5.54 -15.01 12.49
CA GLU A 148 -6.50 -15.04 13.59
C GLU A 148 -7.22 -13.70 13.77
N THR A 149 -6.49 -12.58 13.69
CA THR A 149 -7.08 -11.24 13.76
C THR A 149 -8.08 -11.00 12.63
N LEU A 150 -7.75 -11.40 11.40
CA LEU A 150 -8.65 -11.26 10.24
C LEU A 150 -9.91 -12.14 10.38
N VAL A 151 -9.74 -13.38 10.84
CA VAL A 151 -10.83 -14.33 11.11
C VAL A 151 -11.76 -13.81 12.21
N HIS A 152 -11.19 -13.23 13.26
CA HIS A 152 -11.96 -12.63 14.34
C HIS A 152 -12.77 -11.42 13.84
N ARG A 153 -12.16 -10.53 13.07
CA ARG A 153 -12.82 -9.32 12.56
C ARG A 153 -13.91 -9.60 11.54
N SER A 154 -13.83 -10.70 10.79
CA SER A 154 -14.88 -11.08 9.84
C SER A 154 -16.13 -11.68 10.49
N ASN A 155 -16.09 -11.98 11.80
CA ASN A 155 -17.20 -12.64 12.51
C ASN A 155 -18.50 -11.84 12.44
N PRO A 156 -19.67 -12.45 12.16
CA PRO A 156 -19.94 -13.88 11.92
C PRO A 156 -20.01 -14.30 10.45
N LEU A 157 -19.51 -13.50 9.51
CA LEU A 157 -19.73 -13.70 8.08
C LEU A 157 -19.02 -14.95 7.53
N PRO A 158 -19.48 -15.53 6.41
CA PRO A 158 -18.69 -16.51 5.68
C PRO A 158 -17.34 -15.94 5.20
N ILE A 159 -16.33 -16.80 5.10
CA ILE A 159 -14.97 -16.44 4.68
C ILE A 159 -14.64 -17.12 3.35
N THR A 160 -14.03 -16.35 2.46
CA THR A 160 -13.38 -16.86 1.25
C THR A 160 -11.88 -16.98 1.52
N VAL A 161 -11.35 -18.19 1.40
CA VAL A 161 -9.92 -18.46 1.55
C VAL A 161 -9.32 -18.78 0.19
N THR A 162 -8.29 -18.05 -0.20
CA THR A 162 -7.53 -18.32 -1.42
C THR A 162 -6.10 -18.71 -1.06
N ILE A 163 -5.64 -19.86 -1.55
CA ILE A 163 -4.31 -20.41 -1.31
C ILE A 163 -3.53 -20.38 -2.62
N HIS A 164 -2.45 -19.61 -2.67
CA HIS A 164 -1.55 -19.52 -3.82
C HIS A 164 -0.15 -20.04 -3.47
N SER A 165 0.48 -20.78 -4.38
CA SER A 165 1.92 -21.07 -4.34
C SER A 165 2.63 -20.19 -5.37
N ASP A 166 3.63 -19.40 -4.98
CA ASP A 166 4.40 -18.58 -5.91
C ASP A 166 5.27 -19.49 -6.81
N GLN A 167 5.21 -19.34 -8.14
CA GLN A 167 6.19 -19.95 -9.02
C GLN A 167 7.44 -19.07 -9.10
N ILE A 168 8.58 -19.54 -8.62
CA ILE A 168 9.87 -18.97 -9.06
C ILE A 168 10.91 -20.09 -9.25
N GLY A 169 11.18 -20.41 -10.51
CA GLY A 169 12.51 -20.85 -10.96
C GLY A 169 12.83 -22.35 -10.94
N THR A 170 12.52 -23.02 -12.06
CA THR A 170 13.47 -23.81 -12.89
C THR A 170 14.52 -24.74 -12.26
N SER A 171 14.40 -25.20 -11.03
CA SER A 171 15.18 -26.36 -10.57
C SER A 171 14.35 -27.63 -10.76
N LEU A 172 14.75 -28.47 -11.71
CA LEU A 172 14.19 -29.82 -11.92
C LEU A 172 14.37 -30.76 -10.71
N TYR A 173 15.01 -30.29 -9.63
CA TYR A 173 15.37 -31.06 -8.44
C TYR A 173 14.74 -30.54 -7.13
N ASP A 174 13.83 -29.57 -7.16
CA ASP A 174 13.30 -29.01 -5.90
C ASP A 174 12.23 -29.91 -5.28
N GLN A 175 12.55 -30.54 -4.15
CA GLN A 175 11.65 -31.33 -3.31
C GLN A 175 10.92 -30.40 -2.33
N SER A 176 10.15 -29.43 -2.84
CA SER A 176 9.46 -28.39 -2.06
C SER A 176 8.23 -28.92 -1.30
N THR A 177 8.44 -29.86 -0.38
CA THR A 177 7.43 -30.32 0.59
C THR A 177 7.14 -29.26 1.68
N GLY A 178 8.00 -28.24 1.80
CA GLY A 178 7.92 -27.20 2.84
C GLY A 178 6.73 -26.23 2.70
N ALA A 179 6.21 -26.01 1.49
CA ALA A 179 5.20 -24.98 1.23
C ALA A 179 3.85 -25.25 1.94
N LEU A 180 3.48 -26.53 2.12
CA LEU A 180 2.20 -26.93 2.71
C LEU A 180 2.25 -27.16 4.23
N THR A 181 3.43 -27.02 4.85
CA THR A 181 3.63 -27.24 6.30
C THR A 181 2.85 -26.28 7.19
N ILE A 182 2.39 -25.15 6.64
CA ILE A 182 1.61 -24.16 7.37
C ILE A 182 0.11 -24.46 7.38
N LEU A 183 -0.39 -25.29 6.45
CA LEU A 183 -1.82 -25.58 6.35
C LEU A 183 -2.41 -26.26 7.59
N PRO A 184 -1.74 -27.20 8.30
CA PRO A 184 -2.25 -27.71 9.56
C PRO A 184 -2.46 -26.61 10.60
N ALA A 185 -1.56 -25.62 10.67
CA ALA A 185 -1.67 -24.52 11.62
C ALA A 185 -2.83 -23.58 11.25
N VAL A 186 -2.98 -23.26 9.97
CA VAL A 186 -4.08 -22.39 9.49
C VAL A 186 -5.44 -23.10 9.60
N PHE A 187 -5.56 -24.33 9.14
CA PHE A 187 -6.77 -25.15 9.28
C PHE A 187 -6.97 -25.65 10.72
N GLY A 188 -6.00 -25.44 11.61
CA GLY A 188 -6.17 -25.63 13.05
C GLY A 188 -6.98 -24.52 13.71
N ILE A 189 -7.23 -23.39 13.03
CA ILE A 189 -8.02 -22.27 13.56
C ILE A 189 -9.51 -22.62 13.48
N PRO A 190 -10.20 -22.91 14.61
CA PRO A 190 -11.57 -23.46 14.56
C PRO A 190 -12.58 -22.49 13.91
N GLN A 191 -12.49 -21.20 14.27
CA GLN A 191 -13.36 -20.15 13.73
C GLN A 191 -13.19 -19.95 12.23
N LEU A 192 -12.02 -20.28 11.68
CA LEU A 192 -11.78 -20.24 10.24
C LEU A 192 -12.51 -21.42 9.59
N VAL A 193 -12.20 -22.64 10.02
CA VAL A 193 -12.72 -23.88 9.42
C VAL A 193 -14.24 -23.93 9.43
N GLU A 194 -14.87 -23.49 10.52
CA GLU A 194 -16.32 -23.45 10.66
C GLU A 194 -17.01 -22.50 9.66
N ARG A 195 -16.30 -21.50 9.15
CA ARG A 195 -16.87 -20.38 8.37
C ARG A 195 -16.32 -20.26 6.95
N VAL A 196 -15.35 -21.09 6.55
CA VAL A 196 -14.92 -21.12 5.14
C VAL A 196 -16.08 -21.59 4.27
N GLU A 197 -16.60 -20.70 3.42
CA GLU A 197 -17.67 -21.02 2.46
C GLU A 197 -17.12 -21.25 1.05
N THR A 198 -16.08 -20.50 0.70
CA THR A 198 -15.37 -20.65 -0.58
C THR A 198 -13.89 -20.90 -0.30
N LEU A 199 -13.37 -21.99 -0.86
CA LEU A 199 -11.95 -22.30 -0.85
C LEU A 199 -11.42 -22.32 -2.27
N ASP A 200 -10.52 -21.41 -2.57
CA ASP A 200 -9.85 -21.29 -3.87
C ASP A 200 -8.40 -21.73 -3.72
N ILE A 201 -7.99 -22.74 -4.49
CA ILE A 201 -6.69 -23.37 -4.40
C ILE A 201 -5.99 -23.26 -5.74
N ASN A 202 -4.92 -22.47 -5.75
CA ASN A 202 -4.02 -22.28 -6.88
C ASN A 202 -2.60 -22.74 -6.51
N LEU A 203 -2.41 -24.05 -6.62
CA LEU A 203 -1.18 -24.74 -6.25
C LEU A 203 -0.59 -25.45 -7.46
N PHE A 204 0.74 -25.54 -7.52
CA PHE A 204 1.42 -26.32 -8.55
C PHE A 204 1.34 -27.82 -8.24
N ILE A 205 0.95 -28.62 -9.23
CA ILE A 205 0.50 -30.02 -9.07
C ILE A 205 1.54 -30.96 -8.43
N ARG A 206 2.84 -30.64 -8.51
CA ARG A 206 3.91 -31.54 -8.06
C ARG A 206 4.04 -31.60 -6.52
N ASP A 207 3.66 -30.54 -5.81
CA ASP A 207 3.91 -30.39 -4.36
C ASP A 207 2.80 -30.97 -3.47
N ILE A 208 1.68 -31.39 -4.05
CA ILE A 208 0.41 -31.49 -3.32
C ILE A 208 0.10 -32.89 -2.79
N HIS A 209 0.39 -33.94 -3.57
CA HIS A 209 -0.15 -35.28 -3.29
C HIS A 209 0.35 -35.91 -1.99
N HIS A 210 1.64 -35.74 -1.70
CA HIS A 210 2.23 -36.32 -0.49
C HIS A 210 1.79 -35.54 0.75
N SER A 211 1.83 -34.21 0.67
CA SER A 211 1.55 -33.31 1.78
C SER A 211 0.07 -33.33 2.18
N LEU A 212 -0.89 -33.31 1.24
CA LEU A 212 -2.32 -33.37 1.57
C LEU A 212 -2.69 -34.65 2.32
N ARG A 213 -2.06 -35.79 1.99
CA ARG A 213 -2.29 -37.06 2.69
C ARG A 213 -1.78 -37.08 4.12
N GLN A 214 -0.86 -36.18 4.47
CA GLN A 214 -0.33 -36.04 5.82
C GLN A 214 -1.10 -35.03 6.66
N LEU A 215 -1.93 -34.19 6.04
CA LEU A 215 -2.79 -33.27 6.78
C LEU A 215 -3.95 -34.05 7.41
N PRO A 216 -4.31 -33.78 8.67
CA PRO A 216 -5.57 -34.26 9.21
C PRO A 216 -6.70 -33.75 8.32
N ILE A 217 -7.65 -34.63 7.97
CA ILE A 217 -8.79 -34.30 7.11
C ILE A 217 -9.67 -33.29 7.85
N PRO A 218 -9.67 -31.99 7.48
CA PRO A 218 -10.51 -31.01 8.14
C PRO A 218 -11.92 -31.15 7.59
N ILE A 219 -12.91 -31.11 8.47
CA ILE A 219 -14.31 -30.97 8.06
C ILE A 219 -14.59 -29.48 8.00
N PHE A 220 -14.85 -28.93 6.81
CA PHE A 220 -15.28 -27.56 6.64
C PHE A 220 -16.81 -27.53 6.53
N PRO A 221 -17.57 -27.33 7.64
CA PRO A 221 -19.02 -27.50 7.65
C PRO A 221 -19.75 -26.46 6.79
N ALA A 222 -19.15 -25.29 6.54
CA ALA A 222 -19.73 -24.24 5.73
C ALA A 222 -19.27 -24.25 4.26
N LEU A 223 -18.33 -25.14 3.87
CA LEU A 223 -17.70 -25.09 2.56
C LEU A 223 -18.68 -25.50 1.46
N GLN A 224 -19.07 -24.55 0.61
CA GLN A 224 -20.00 -24.75 -0.49
C GLN A 224 -19.31 -24.73 -1.86
N THR A 225 -18.22 -23.97 -1.99
CA THR A 225 -17.53 -23.76 -3.27
C THR A 225 -16.05 -24.10 -3.13
N LEU A 226 -15.59 -25.03 -3.97
CA LEU A 226 -14.18 -25.38 -4.11
C LEU A 226 -13.71 -25.00 -5.51
N ILE A 227 -12.76 -24.07 -5.61
CA ILE A 227 -12.13 -23.66 -6.87
C ILE A 227 -10.74 -24.26 -6.90
N LEU A 228 -10.43 -25.02 -7.96
CA LEU A 228 -9.14 -25.67 -8.16
C LEU A 228 -8.53 -25.16 -9.47
N HIS A 229 -7.41 -24.46 -9.37
CA HIS A 229 -6.62 -24.07 -10.53
C HIS A 229 -5.59 -25.17 -10.81
N LEU A 230 -5.95 -26.10 -11.70
CA LEU A 230 -5.10 -27.24 -12.06
C LEU A 230 -4.26 -26.88 -13.30
N GLY A 231 -2.93 -26.88 -13.16
CA GLY A 231 -2.02 -26.73 -14.30
C GLY A 231 -2.18 -27.84 -15.35
N LYS A 232 -1.87 -27.55 -16.62
CA LYS A 232 -1.87 -28.55 -17.70
C LYS A 232 -0.68 -29.51 -17.52
N GLY A 233 -0.89 -30.65 -16.88
CA GLY A 233 0.14 -31.70 -16.71
C GLY A 233 -0.47 -33.10 -16.62
N GLN A 234 0.35 -34.16 -16.78
CA GLN A 234 -0.13 -35.55 -16.84
C GLN A 234 -0.78 -36.08 -15.54
N HIS A 235 -0.79 -35.30 -14.46
CA HIS A 235 -1.24 -35.73 -13.13
C HIS A 235 -2.51 -35.03 -12.61
N TRP A 236 -3.14 -34.14 -13.38
CA TRP A 236 -4.31 -33.37 -12.92
C TRP A 236 -5.47 -34.25 -12.44
N ARG A 237 -5.73 -35.41 -13.09
CA ARG A 237 -6.78 -36.35 -12.68
C ARG A 237 -6.55 -36.93 -11.30
N ARG A 238 -5.31 -37.37 -11.03
CA ARG A 238 -4.90 -37.86 -9.71
C ARG A 238 -5.00 -36.77 -8.65
N THR A 239 -4.76 -35.52 -9.06
CA THR A 239 -4.77 -34.35 -8.17
C THR A 239 -6.18 -34.02 -7.77
N LEU A 240 -7.07 -33.93 -8.76
CA LEU A 240 -8.50 -33.79 -8.55
C LEU A 240 -9.04 -34.89 -7.64
N ALA A 241 -8.71 -36.16 -7.89
CA ALA A 241 -9.13 -37.27 -7.03
C ALA A 241 -8.63 -37.11 -5.58
N THR A 242 -7.38 -36.71 -5.38
CA THR A 242 -6.83 -36.46 -4.03
C THR A 242 -7.58 -35.33 -3.31
N PHE A 243 -7.91 -34.25 -4.03
CA PHE A 243 -8.68 -33.15 -3.48
C PHE A 243 -10.13 -33.54 -3.15
N LEU A 244 -10.78 -34.32 -4.03
CA LEU A 244 -12.13 -34.82 -3.80
C LEU A 244 -12.17 -35.76 -2.59
N GLU A 245 -11.17 -36.61 -2.39
CA GLU A 245 -11.04 -37.43 -1.19
C GLU A 245 -10.84 -36.57 0.06
N PHE A 246 -9.94 -35.59 0.00
CA PHE A 246 -9.62 -34.72 1.14
C PHE A 246 -10.80 -33.83 1.57
N PHE A 247 -11.56 -33.30 0.61
CA PHE A 247 -12.72 -32.45 0.88
C PHE A 247 -14.05 -33.21 0.90
N GLY A 248 -14.04 -34.53 0.73
CA GLY A 248 -15.24 -35.36 0.54
C GLY A 248 -16.20 -35.41 1.74
N TYR A 249 -15.73 -34.99 2.93
CA TYR A 249 -16.55 -34.88 4.14
C TYR A 249 -17.15 -33.47 4.34
N SER A 250 -16.86 -32.53 3.44
CA SER A 250 -17.42 -31.17 3.47
C SER A 250 -18.59 -31.05 2.48
N PRO A 251 -19.61 -30.20 2.73
CA PRO A 251 -20.82 -30.10 1.90
C PRO A 251 -20.61 -29.28 0.62
N VAL A 252 -19.57 -29.62 -0.15
CA VAL A 252 -19.19 -28.92 -1.39
C VAL A 252 -20.28 -29.13 -2.45
N LYS A 253 -20.88 -28.02 -2.90
CA LYS A 253 -21.92 -28.02 -3.94
C LYS A 253 -21.35 -27.68 -5.31
N ASN A 254 -20.35 -26.79 -5.34
CA ASN A 254 -19.75 -26.28 -6.57
C ASN A 254 -18.27 -26.63 -6.60
N ILE A 255 -17.85 -27.33 -7.65
CA ILE A 255 -16.43 -27.59 -7.91
C ILE A 255 -16.09 -26.98 -9.26
N ILE A 256 -15.25 -25.96 -9.23
CA ILE A 256 -14.80 -25.25 -10.43
C ILE A 256 -13.35 -25.64 -10.67
N SER A 257 -13.08 -26.37 -11.75
CA SER A 257 -11.72 -26.70 -12.17
C SER A 257 -11.32 -25.81 -13.34
N ASN A 258 -10.51 -24.79 -13.07
CA ASN A 258 -9.96 -23.94 -14.13
C ASN A 258 -8.64 -24.55 -14.60
N MET A 259 -8.61 -25.03 -15.85
CA MET A 259 -7.35 -25.34 -16.50
C MET A 259 -6.68 -24.03 -16.90
N SER A 260 -5.67 -23.60 -16.14
CA SER A 260 -4.94 -22.37 -16.44
C SER A 260 -4.43 -22.40 -17.89
N SER A 261 -4.99 -21.56 -18.75
CA SER A 261 -4.36 -21.18 -20.01
C SER A 261 -3.16 -20.31 -19.65
N VAL A 262 -2.02 -20.93 -19.41
CA VAL A 262 -0.76 -20.21 -19.63
C VAL A 262 -0.80 -19.85 -21.10
N ALA A 263 -1.05 -18.57 -21.40
CA ALA A 263 -0.79 -18.04 -22.72
C ALA A 263 0.69 -18.37 -23.04
N PRO A 264 1.00 -18.89 -24.23
CA PRO A 264 2.38 -19.03 -24.65
C PRO A 264 2.91 -17.62 -24.87
N ASN A 265 3.42 -16.99 -23.82
CA ASN A 265 4.25 -15.82 -24.00
C ASN A 265 5.58 -16.33 -24.55
N GLU A 266 5.67 -16.26 -25.89
CA GLU A 266 6.82 -15.71 -26.61
C GLU A 266 7.65 -14.84 -25.66
N TRP A 267 8.90 -15.24 -25.36
CA TRP A 267 10.16 -14.66 -25.82
C TRP A 267 11.30 -15.64 -25.47
#